data_AF-A0A7V9UPX4-F1
#
_entry.id   AF-A0A7V9UPX4-F1
#
_cell.length_a   1.000
_cell.length_b   1.000
_cell.length_c   1.000
_cell.angle_alpha   90.00
_cell.angle_beta   90.00
_cell.angle_gamma   90.00
#
_symmetry.space_group_name_H-M   'P 1'
#
loop_
_entity.id
_entity.type
_entity.pdbx_description
1 polymer ?
#
loop_
_entity_poly.entity_id
_entity_poly.type
_entity_poly.pdbx_seq_one_letter_code
_entity_poly.pdbx_strand_id
1 'polypeptide(L)'
;WIGGMKFTAYEAKGLESVVSTSPLLSWGYQVFSLQGFSNLLGVVEIVFAMLIAARPLAPLASAVGSFGAIGMFLITLSFFFSASGVWAKDYGFPVLGGTGQFLVKDLLLLGAAVWTAGESLRAARR
;
A
#
# COMPACT_ATOMS: atom_id res chain seq x y z
N TRP A 1 -6.00 11.76 -1.22
CA TRP A 1 -6.76 11.75 0.05
C TRP A 1 -6.20 10.73 1.04
N ILE A 2 -6.19 9.41 0.76
CA ILE A 2 -5.65 8.39 1.70
C ILE A 2 -4.20 8.65 2.14
N GLY A 3 -3.28 8.93 1.21
CA GLY A 3 -1.90 9.29 1.58
C GLY A 3 -1.80 10.56 2.44
N GLY A 4 -2.77 11.46 2.35
CA GLY A 4 -2.88 12.62 3.25
C GLY A 4 -3.38 12.25 4.65
N MET A 5 -4.23 11.23 4.77
CA MET A 5 -4.71 10.72 6.05
C MET A 5 -3.59 10.10 6.87
N LYS A 6 -2.51 9.60 6.24
CA LYS A 6 -1.33 9.02 6.90
C LYS A 6 -0.63 10.00 7.85
N PHE A 7 -0.84 11.31 7.69
CA PHE A 7 -0.31 12.35 8.58
C PHE A 7 -1.21 12.62 9.80
N THR A 8 -2.28 11.85 9.99
CA THR A 8 -3.20 11.98 11.12
C THR A 8 -2.98 10.88 12.15
N ALA A 9 -3.25 11.19 13.42
CA ALA A 9 -3.19 10.22 14.51
C ALA A 9 -4.23 9.09 14.37
N TYR A 10 -5.34 9.37 13.69
CA TYR A 10 -6.38 8.38 13.41
C TYR A 10 -5.84 7.24 12.55
N GLU A 11 -5.20 7.59 11.42
CA GLU A 11 -4.65 6.61 10.50
C GLU A 11 -3.44 5.88 11.09
N ALA A 12 -2.60 6.59 11.85
CA ALA A 12 -1.45 6.00 12.53
C ALA A 12 -1.87 4.90 13.53
N LYS A 13 -2.91 5.15 14.34
CA LYS A 13 -3.50 4.12 15.23
C LYS A 13 -4.11 2.96 14.46
N GLY A 14 -4.77 3.23 13.33
CA GLY A 14 -5.31 2.18 12.46
C GLY A 14 -4.22 1.22 11.97
N LEU A 15 -3.07 1.76 11.56
CA LEU A 15 -1.92 0.99 11.10
C LEU A 15 -1.30 0.11 12.19
N GLU A 16 -1.28 0.57 13.45
CA GLU A 16 -0.65 -0.15 14.56
C GLU A 16 -1.16 -1.59 14.67
N SER A 17 -2.48 -1.77 14.60
CA SER A 17 -3.11 -3.10 14.75
C SER A 17 -2.73 -4.09 13.66
N VAL A 18 -2.41 -3.60 12.46
CA VAL A 18 -2.08 -4.43 11.29
C VAL A 18 -0.57 -4.65 11.18
N VAL A 19 0.22 -3.60 11.41
CA VAL A 19 1.69 -3.64 11.24
C VAL A 19 2.36 -4.41 12.38
N SER A 20 1.87 -4.28 13.61
CA SER A 20 2.42 -5.00 14.77
C SER A 20 2.34 -6.51 14.65
N THR A 21 1.37 -7.03 13.90
CA THR A 21 1.20 -8.47 13.65
C THR A 21 1.93 -8.95 12.40
N SER A 22 2.54 -8.05 11.61
CA SER A 22 3.24 -8.42 10.39
C SER A 22 4.71 -8.75 10.63
N PRO A 23 5.19 -9.94 10.21
CA PRO A 23 6.62 -10.26 10.25
C PRO A 23 7.48 -9.33 9.38
N LEU A 24 6.90 -8.74 8.33
CA LEU A 24 7.63 -7.94 7.34
C LEU A 24 7.85 -6.49 7.76
N LEU A 25 6.96 -5.94 8.59
CA LEU A 25 6.94 -4.51 8.91
C LEU A 25 6.96 -4.19 10.41
N SER A 26 6.76 -5.18 11.29
CA SER A 26 6.79 -4.98 12.75
C SER A 26 8.12 -4.39 13.27
N TRP A 27 9.24 -4.71 12.62
CA TRP A 27 10.55 -4.13 12.95
C TRP A 27 10.60 -2.61 12.75
N GLY A 28 9.74 -2.06 11.88
CA GLY A 28 9.70 -0.62 11.62
C GLY A 28 9.41 0.21 12.87
N TYR A 29 8.63 -0.32 13.82
CA TYR A 29 8.35 0.35 15.10
C TYR A 29 9.50 0.29 16.11
N GLN A 30 10.56 -0.48 15.84
CA GLN A 30 11.79 -0.42 16.62
C GLN A 30 12.65 0.79 16.23
N VAL A 31 12.45 1.32 15.02
CA VAL A 31 13.24 2.42 14.44
C VAL A 31 12.46 3.73 14.44
N PHE A 32 11.15 3.67 14.19
CA PHE A 32 10.28 4.84 14.06
C PHE A 32 9.19 4.84 15.12
N SER A 33 8.76 6.04 15.55
CA SER A 33 7.51 6.17 16.31
C SER A 33 6.30 5.78 15.44
N LEU A 34 5.17 5.44 16.05
CA LEU A 34 3.96 5.07 15.33
C LEU A 34 3.56 6.11 14.27
N GLN A 35 3.53 7.38 14.66
CA GLN A 35 3.23 8.49 13.75
C GLN A 35 4.34 8.68 12.72
N GLY A 36 5.61 8.54 13.10
CA GLY A 36 6.74 8.67 12.18
C GLY A 36 6.69 7.62 11.06
N PHE A 37 6.37 6.38 11.41
CA PHE A 37 6.19 5.30 10.43
C PHE A 37 5.00 5.57 9.51
N SER A 38 3.86 6.01 10.07
CA SER A 38 2.68 6.40 9.28
C SER A 38 3.02 7.53 8.30
N ASN A 39 3.72 8.58 8.76
CA ASN A 39 4.15 9.69 7.92
C ASN A 39 5.07 9.22 6.78
N LEU A 40 6.02 8.32 7.08
CA LEU A 40 6.91 7.75 6.07
C LEU A 40 6.13 7.02 4.98
N LEU A 41 5.17 6.17 5.36
CA LEU A 41 4.29 5.49 4.40
C LEU A 41 3.50 6.51 3.57
N GLY A 42 2.96 7.57 4.18
CA GLY A 42 2.27 8.64 3.46
C GLY A 42 3.15 9.34 2.43
N VAL A 43 4.40 9.65 2.76
CA VAL A 43 5.37 10.22 1.83
C VAL A 43 5.64 9.27 0.66
N VAL A 44 5.88 7.99 0.95
CA VAL A 44 6.13 6.95 -0.07
C VAL A 44 4.94 6.81 -1.02
N GLU A 45 3.71 6.74 -0.49
CA GLU A 45 2.47 6.68 -1.29
C GLU A 45 2.35 7.87 -2.24
N ILE A 46 2.58 9.08 -1.73
CA ILE A 46 2.48 10.32 -2.52
C ILE A 46 3.58 10.35 -3.59
N VAL A 47 4.81 9.97 -3.26
CA VAL A 47 5.92 9.90 -4.23
C VAL A 47 5.61 8.92 -5.36
N PHE A 48 5.15 7.70 -5.05
CA PHE A 48 4.79 6.74 -6.08
C PHE A 48 3.62 7.24 -6.94
N ALA A 49 2.60 7.85 -6.33
CA ALA A 49 1.49 8.44 -7.07
C ALA A 49 1.96 9.55 -8.04
N MET A 50 2.85 10.44 -7.59
CA MET A 50 3.42 11.49 -8.43
C MET A 50 4.27 10.93 -9.58
N LEU A 51 5.09 9.91 -9.29
CA LEU A 51 5.90 9.24 -10.32
C LEU A 51 5.01 8.61 -11.40
N ILE A 52 3.98 7.87 -11.00
CA ILE A 52 3.00 7.27 -11.94
C ILE A 52 2.29 8.36 -12.76
N ALA A 53 1.89 9.47 -12.14
CA ALA A 53 1.26 10.59 -12.83
C ALA A 53 2.18 11.28 -13.84
N ALA A 54 3.50 11.22 -13.63
CA ALA A 54 4.50 11.83 -14.52
C ALA A 54 4.67 11.09 -15.86
N ARG A 55 3.92 10.01 -16.14
CA ARG A 55 3.98 9.23 -17.39
C ARG A 55 4.07 10.07 -18.68
N PRO A 56 3.26 11.13 -18.88
CA PRO A 56 3.30 11.89 -20.14
C PRO A 56 4.62 12.62 -20.40
N LEU A 57 5.36 12.95 -19.34
CA LEU A 57 6.61 13.71 -19.40
C LEU A 57 7.84 12.81 -19.25
N ALA A 58 7.75 11.80 -18.38
CA ALA A 58 8.84 10.92 -18.00
C ALA A 58 8.34 9.48 -17.84
N PRO A 59 8.15 8.73 -18.95
CA PRO A 59 7.61 7.37 -18.90
C PRO A 59 8.48 6.40 -18.09
N LEU A 60 9.80 6.59 -18.06
CA LEU A 60 10.69 5.78 -17.23
C LEU A 60 10.48 6.04 -15.72
N ALA A 61 10.29 7.31 -15.32
CA ALA A 61 9.99 7.65 -13.94
C ALA A 61 8.65 7.06 -13.49
N SER A 62 7.65 7.09 -14.38
CA SER A 62 6.37 6.41 -14.16
C SER A 62 6.53 4.91 -13.98
N ALA A 63 7.38 4.24 -14.78
CA ALA A 63 7.65 2.82 -14.59
C ALA A 63 8.24 2.53 -13.20
N VAL A 64 9.20 3.35 -12.73
CA VAL A 64 9.77 3.22 -11.37
C VAL A 64 8.70 3.41 -10.30
N GLY A 65 7.83 4.42 -10.44
CA GLY A 65 6.69 4.64 -9.53
C GLY A 65 5.74 3.45 -9.50
N SER A 66 5.39 2.89 -10.66
CA SER A 66 4.53 1.71 -10.76
C SER A 66 5.15 0.47 -10.13
N PHE A 67 6.45 0.22 -10.31
CA PHE A 67 7.15 -0.88 -9.64
C PHE A 67 7.22 -0.70 -8.13
N GLY A 68 7.46 0.52 -7.65
CA GLY A 68 7.39 0.84 -6.23
C GLY A 68 6.00 0.56 -5.64
N ALA A 69 4.94 1.01 -6.33
CA ALA A 69 3.56 0.77 -5.93
C ALA A 69 3.20 -0.73 -5.93
N ILE A 70 3.67 -1.51 -6.91
CA ILE A 70 3.50 -2.98 -6.93
C ILE A 70 4.10 -3.58 -5.65
N GLY A 71 5.36 -3.26 -5.34
CA GLY A 71 6.02 -3.79 -4.14
C GLY A 71 5.26 -3.41 -2.87
N MET A 72 4.80 -2.15 -2.78
CA MET A 72 4.01 -1.68 -1.64
C MET A 72 2.69 -2.46 -1.50
N PHE A 73 1.90 -2.61 -2.56
CA PHE A 73 0.63 -3.35 -2.47
C PHE A 73 0.83 -4.83 -2.18
N LEU A 74 1.90 -5.45 -2.66
CA LEU A 74 2.24 -6.83 -2.30
C LEU A 74 2.56 -6.97 -0.81
N ILE A 75 3.31 -6.01 -0.25
CA ILE A 75 3.58 -5.98 1.19
C ILE A 75 2.27 -5.82 1.97
N THR A 76 1.40 -4.89 1.59
CA THR A 76 0.11 -4.72 2.29
C THR A 76 -0.81 -5.93 2.13
N LEU A 77 -0.87 -6.53 0.94
CA LEU A 77 -1.65 -7.76 0.71
C LEU A 77 -1.10 -8.95 1.47
N SER A 78 0.18 -8.97 1.85
CA SER A 78 0.71 -10.01 2.74
C SER A 78 -0.05 -10.07 4.08
N PHE A 79 -0.65 -8.95 4.51
CA PHE A 79 -1.45 -8.87 5.73
C PHE A 79 -2.73 -9.72 5.67
N PHE A 80 -3.19 -10.15 4.49
CA PHE A 80 -4.26 -11.14 4.39
C PHE A 80 -3.92 -12.45 5.11
N PHE A 81 -2.63 -12.77 5.20
CA PHE A 81 -2.14 -13.99 5.83
C PHE A 81 -1.68 -13.79 7.27
N SER A 82 -1.25 -12.58 7.65
CA SER A 82 -0.70 -12.31 8.98
C SER A 82 -1.64 -11.55 9.93
N ALA A 83 -2.54 -10.72 9.40
CA ALA A 83 -3.39 -9.87 10.24
C ALA A 83 -4.66 -10.59 10.70
N SER A 84 -5.10 -10.28 11.91
CA SER A 84 -6.41 -10.72 12.42
C SER A 84 -7.55 -9.86 11.87
N GLY A 85 -8.78 -10.40 11.84
CA GLY A 85 -9.97 -9.67 11.37
C GLY A 85 -10.09 -9.56 9.85
N VAL A 86 -9.28 -10.32 9.10
CA VAL A 86 -9.43 -10.48 7.64
C VAL A 86 -10.78 -11.12 7.30
N TRP A 87 -11.13 -12.18 8.01
CA TRP A 87 -12.42 -12.85 7.92
C TRP A 87 -13.36 -12.37 9.02
N ALA A 88 -14.65 -12.27 8.73
CA ALA A 88 -15.66 -11.90 9.72
C ALA A 88 -15.74 -12.99 10.80
N LYS A 89 -15.67 -12.61 12.09
CA LYS A 89 -15.65 -13.57 13.21
C LYS A 89 -16.84 -14.51 13.23
N ASP A 90 -18.04 -14.02 12.88
CA ASP A 90 -19.28 -14.78 13.00
C ASP A 90 -19.61 -15.64 11.77
N TYR A 91 -18.98 -15.36 10.62
CA TYR A 91 -19.31 -15.99 9.33
C TYR A 91 -18.13 -16.75 8.70
N GLY A 92 -16.88 -16.42 9.05
CA GLY A 92 -15.69 -17.02 8.46
C GLY A 92 -15.55 -16.75 6.96
N PHE A 93 -14.73 -17.56 6.28
CA PHE A 93 -14.56 -17.49 4.83
C PHE A 93 -15.89 -17.85 4.11
N PRO A 94 -16.33 -17.11 3.07
CA PRO A 94 -15.65 -16.03 2.35
C PRO A 94 -16.03 -14.60 2.78
N VAL A 95 -16.69 -14.42 3.94
CA VAL A 95 -17.17 -13.11 4.39
C VAL A 95 -16.02 -12.30 4.98
N LEU A 96 -15.73 -11.15 4.37
CA LEU A 96 -14.63 -10.28 4.79
C LEU A 96 -15.00 -9.45 6.01
N GLY A 97 -14.13 -9.47 7.01
CA GLY A 97 -14.15 -8.53 8.14
C GLY A 97 -13.61 -7.16 7.75
N GLY A 98 -13.59 -6.21 8.68
CA GLY A 98 -13.15 -4.83 8.43
C GLY A 98 -11.73 -4.74 7.85
N THR A 99 -10.79 -5.53 8.36
CA THR A 99 -9.41 -5.60 7.83
C THR A 99 -9.41 -6.16 6.41
N GLY A 100 -10.15 -7.24 6.15
CA GLY A 100 -10.23 -7.86 4.83
C GLY A 100 -10.79 -6.90 3.78
N GLN A 101 -11.86 -6.17 4.11
CA GLN A 101 -12.45 -5.15 3.23
C GLN A 101 -11.46 -4.02 2.93
N PHE A 102 -10.70 -3.58 3.94
CA PHE A 102 -9.65 -2.57 3.74
C PHE A 102 -8.54 -3.05 2.80
N LEU A 103 -8.13 -4.32 2.91
CA LEU A 103 -7.05 -4.89 2.10
C LEU A 103 -7.47 -5.23 0.66
N VAL A 104 -8.74 -5.57 0.41
CA VAL A 104 -9.19 -5.94 -0.94
C VAL A 104 -9.00 -4.81 -1.96
N LYS A 105 -9.11 -3.55 -1.54
CA LYS A 105 -8.87 -2.41 -2.43
C LYS A 105 -7.46 -2.46 -3.05
N ASP A 106 -6.48 -2.96 -2.30
CA ASP A 106 -5.08 -2.98 -2.70
C ASP A 106 -4.84 -4.04 -3.79
N LEU A 107 -5.69 -5.06 -3.90
CA LEU A 107 -5.64 -6.02 -5.01
C LEU A 107 -6.00 -5.37 -6.35
N LEU A 108 -7.03 -4.52 -6.36
CA LEU A 108 -7.39 -3.76 -7.55
C LEU A 108 -6.28 -2.76 -7.91
N LEU A 109 -5.73 -2.06 -6.91
CA LEU A 109 -4.66 -1.09 -7.11
C LEU A 109 -3.34 -1.76 -7.57
N LEU A 110 -3.05 -2.98 -7.11
CA LEU A 110 -1.95 -3.80 -7.63
C LEU A 110 -2.13 -4.07 -9.12
N GLY A 111 -3.33 -4.48 -9.55
CA GLY A 111 -3.64 -4.67 -10.97
C GLY A 111 -3.42 -3.39 -11.79
N ALA A 112 -3.87 -2.24 -11.28
CA ALA A 112 -3.62 -0.94 -11.91
C ALA A 112 -2.13 -0.57 -11.96
N ALA A 113 -1.37 -0.87 -10.90
CA ALA A 113 0.07 -0.62 -10.85
C ALA A 113 0.83 -1.49 -11.88
N VAL A 114 0.47 -2.77 -12.02
CA VAL A 114 1.01 -3.66 -13.07
C VAL A 114 0.68 -3.14 -14.47
N TRP A 115 -0.56 -2.73 -14.70
CA TRP A 115 -0.98 -2.16 -15.97
C TRP A 115 -0.18 -0.90 -16.33
N THR A 116 -0.09 0.05 -15.40
CA THR A 116 0.66 1.30 -15.60
C THR A 116 2.16 1.06 -15.79
N ALA A 117 2.76 0.08 -15.13
CA ALA A 117 4.15 -0.32 -15.37
C ALA A 117 4.36 -0.76 -16.83
N GLY A 118 3.50 -1.65 -17.32
CA GLY A 118 3.56 -2.15 -18.70
C GLY A 118 3.39 -1.03 -19.73
N GLU A 119 2.40 -0.16 -19.52
CA GLU A 119 2.17 1.00 -20.40
C GLU A 119 3.31 2.02 -20.38
N SER A 120 3.89 2.26 -19.21
CA SER A 120 5.02 3.20 -19.06
C SER A 120 6.28 2.67 -19.74
N LEU A 121 6.58 1.37 -19.61
CA LEU A 121 7.70 0.74 -20.30
C LEU A 121 7.54 0.72 -21.82
N ARG A 122 6.33 0.54 -22.33
CA ARG A 122 6.05 0.65 -23.77
C ARG A 122 6.24 2.08 -24.27
N ALA A 123 5.78 3.08 -23.52
CA ALA A 123 5.95 4.48 -23.86
C ALA A 123 7.43 4.91 -23.84
N ALA A 124 8.24 4.38 -22.92
CA ALA A 124 9.69 4.67 -22.85
C ALA A 124 10.51 4.06 -24.01
N ARG A 125 9.92 3.14 -24.78
CA ARG A 125 10.57 2.51 -25.95
C ARG A 125 10.21 3.17 -27.28
N ARG A 126 9.28 4.15 -27.27
CA ARG A 126 8.89 4.93 -28.45
C ARG A 126 9.72 6.20 -28.51
#